data_AF-A0A820GP49-F1
#
_entry.id   AF-A0A820GP49-F1
#
_cell.length_a   1.000
_cell.length_b   1.000
_cell.length_c   1.000
_cell.angle_alpha   90.00
_cell.angle_beta   90.00
_cell.angle_gamma   90.00
#
_symmetry.space_group_name_H-M   'P 1'
#
loop_
_entity.id
_entity.type
_entity.pdbx_description
1 polymer ?
#
loop_
_entity_poly.entity_id
_entity_poly.type
_entity_poly.pdbx_seq_one_letter_code
_entity_poly.pdbx_strand_id
1 'polypeptide(L)' 'MADDDSMSDDDDQLNIPDNTKHITSIQLGEVDIDCWFHSPYIDTEDGLHDKNRTIEKLFICEYCLRYFLNNRKYRQHM' A
#
# COMPACT_ATOMS: atom_id res chain seq x y z
N MET A 1 -1.37 45.03 21.98
CA MET A 1 -1.71 44.66 20.60
C MET A 1 -1.24 43.24 20.45
N ALA A 2 -2.18 42.31 20.32
CA ALA A 2 -1.91 40.89 20.15
C ALA A 2 -1.84 40.65 18.65
N ASP A 3 -0.63 40.42 18.13
CA ASP A 3 -0.42 40.11 16.73
C ASP A 3 -0.61 38.59 16.57
N ASP A 4 -1.83 38.26 16.16
CA ASP A 4 -2.27 37.17 15.27
C ASP A 4 -1.17 36.20 14.79
N ASP A 5 -0.98 35.09 15.51
CA ASP A 5 -0.36 33.87 14.96
C ASP A 5 -1.36 33.20 14.01
N SER A 6 -1.39 33.63 12.75
CA SER A 6 -2.08 32.90 11.69
C SER A 6 -1.26 31.65 11.34
N MET A 7 -1.44 30.57 12.10
CA MET A 7 -1.06 29.22 11.66
C MET A 7 -1.85 28.92 10.39
N SER A 8 -1.19 29.04 9.23
CA SER A 8 -1.71 28.47 8.00
C SER A 8 -1.66 26.95 8.16
N ASP A 9 -2.82 26.35 8.40
CA ASP A 9 -3.04 24.92 8.19
C ASP A 9 -2.80 24.66 6.70
N ASP A 10 -1.56 24.34 6.34
CA ASP A 10 -1.22 23.69 5.09
C ASP A 10 -1.88 22.31 5.14
N ASP A 11 -3.16 22.30 4.77
CA ASP A 11 -3.95 21.10 4.51
C ASP A 11 -3.23 20.36 3.38
N ASP A 12 -2.37 19.41 3.76
CA ASP A 12 -1.80 18.36 2.92
C ASP A 12 -2.94 17.45 2.41
N GLN A 13 -3.90 18.05 1.70
CA GLN A 13 -4.77 17.35 0.77
C GLN A 13 -3.86 16.85 -0.35
N LEU A 14 -3.23 15.71 -0.08
CA LEU A 14 -2.56 14.88 -1.07
C LEU A 14 -3.59 14.63 -2.17
N ASN A 15 -3.46 15.40 -3.24
CA ASN A 15 -4.21 15.25 -4.47
C ASN A 15 -3.75 13.93 -5.10
N ILE A 16 -4.25 12.81 -4.58
CA ILE A 16 -3.97 11.48 -5.10
C ILE A 16 -4.75 11.40 -6.41
N PRO A 17 -4.10 11.38 -7.58
CA PRO A 17 -4.83 11.23 -8.82
C PRO A 17 -5.61 9.91 -8.76
N ASP A 18 -6.91 9.97 -9.03
CA ASP A 18 -7.87 8.85 -9.02
C ASP A 18 -7.52 7.71 -10.00
N ASN A 19 -6.40 7.85 -10.73
CA ASN A 19 -5.86 6.87 -11.66
C ASN A 19 -4.67 6.09 -11.08
N THR A 20 -4.51 6.12 -9.75
CA THR A 20 -3.45 5.39 -9.06
C THR A 20 -3.84 3.91 -8.99
N LYS A 21 -2.98 3.00 -9.41
CA LYS A 21 -3.30 1.57 -9.47
C LYS A 21 -3.57 1.06 -8.05
N HIS A 22 -4.78 0.56 -7.82
CA HIS A 22 -5.22 0.12 -6.51
C HIS A 22 -5.04 -1.39 -6.35
N ILE A 23 -4.54 -1.80 -5.19
CA ILE A 23 -4.67 -3.18 -4.72
C ILE A 23 -6.10 -3.36 -4.27
N THR A 24 -6.80 -4.38 -4.77
CA THR A 24 -8.20 -4.60 -4.42
C THR A 24 -8.34 -5.37 -3.12
N SER A 25 -7.48 -6.36 -2.89
CA SER A 25 -7.51 -7.19 -1.69
C SER A 25 -6.12 -7.65 -1.25
N ILE A 26 -6.01 -7.98 0.03
CA ILE A 26 -4.84 -8.63 0.62
C ILE A 26 -5.28 -9.92 1.28
N GLN A 27 -4.45 -10.95 1.19
CA GLN A 27 -4.57 -12.17 1.99
C GLN A 27 -3.60 -12.08 3.15
N LEU A 28 -4.12 -12.12 4.37
CA LEU A 28 -3.33 -12.19 5.60
C LEU A 28 -3.60 -13.54 6.28
N GLY A 29 -2.62 -14.45 6.17
CA GLY A 29 -2.81 -15.83 6.64
C GLY A 29 -3.93 -16.53 5.85
N GLU A 30 -5.00 -16.92 6.56
CA GLU A 30 -6.19 -17.57 6.00
C GLU A 30 -7.32 -16.57 5.66
N VAL A 31 -7.17 -15.29 6.02
CA VAL A 31 -8.22 -14.28 5.86
C VAL A 31 -7.94 -13.42 4.63
N ASP A 32 -8.98 -13.17 3.84
CA ASP A 32 -8.95 -12.20 2.74
C ASP A 32 -9.60 -10.89 3.21
N ILE A 33 -8.93 -9.76 2.96
CA ILE A 33 -9.31 -8.43 3.42
C ILE A 33 -9.35 -7.49 2.21
N ASP A 34 -10.45 -6.78 2.05
CA ASP A 34 -10.61 -5.77 1.00
C ASP A 34 -9.91 -4.46 1.38
N CYS A 35 -9.23 -3.84 0.41
CA CYS A 35 -8.54 -2.57 0.61
C CYS A 35 -9.49 -1.39 0.37
N TRP A 36 -9.59 -0.50 1.36
CA TRP A 36 -10.42 0.71 1.24
C TRP A 36 -9.64 1.95 0.80
N PHE A 37 -8.32 1.96 1.05
CA PHE A 37 -7.44 3.07 0.75
C PHE A 37 -6.24 2.59 -0.06
N HIS A 38 -5.69 3.49 -0.86
CA HIS A 38 -4.44 3.25 -1.55
C HIS A 38 -3.27 3.20 -0.54
N SER A 39 -2.47 2.15 -0.62
CA SER A 39 -1.23 2.00 0.16
C SER A 39 -0.04 1.90 -0.80
N PRO A 40 1.00 2.76 -0.65
CA PRO A 40 2.17 2.73 -1.52
C PRO A 40 3.12 1.59 -1.14
N TYR A 41 2.78 0.35 -1.50
CA TYR A 41 3.68 -0.79 -1.34
C TYR A 41 4.88 -0.66 -2.29
N ILE A 42 6.09 -0.65 -1.74
CA ILE A 42 7.36 -0.45 -2.48
C ILE A 42 7.89 -1.82 -2.90
N ASP A 43 7.69 -2.23 -4.16
CA ASP A 43 8.05 -3.55 -4.69
C ASP A 43 9.45 -4.03 -4.24
N THR A 44 9.52 -4.82 -3.16
CA THR A 44 10.78 -5.30 -2.58
C THR A 44 11.02 -6.75 -2.95
N GLU A 45 11.32 -7.00 -4.22
CA GLU A 45 12.09 -8.19 -4.60
C GLU A 45 13.06 -7.96 -5.75
N ASP A 46 12.74 -7.10 -6.72
CA ASP A 46 13.57 -6.89 -7.92
C ASP A 46 14.13 -5.46 -8.08
N GLY A 47 13.90 -4.57 -7.10
CA GLY A 47 14.33 -3.15 -7.17
C GLY A 47 13.68 -2.35 -8.32
N LEU A 48 12.76 -2.98 -9.05
CA LEU A 48 12.05 -2.39 -10.15
C LEU A 48 10.83 -1.67 -9.56
N HIS A 49 10.92 -0.34 -9.45
CA HIS A 49 9.77 0.52 -9.27
C HIS A 49 8.89 0.44 -10.53
N ASP A 50 8.20 -0.68 -10.75
CA ASP A 50 7.21 -0.74 -11.80
C ASP A 50 5.94 -0.05 -11.31
N LYS A 51 5.97 1.29 -11.34
CA LYS A 51 4.83 2.18 -11.08
C LYS A 51 3.61 1.83 -11.95
N ASN A 52 3.79 0.99 -12.97
CA ASN A 52 2.77 0.58 -13.92
C ASN A 52 2.25 -0.85 -13.68
N ARG A 53 2.63 -1.53 -12.58
CA ARG A 53 2.10 -2.87 -12.28
C ARG A 53 0.76 -2.77 -11.54
N THR A 54 -0.31 -3.27 -12.16
CA THR A 54 -1.60 -3.48 -11.50
C THR A 54 -1.55 -4.79 -10.73
N ILE A 55 -1.67 -4.72 -9.41
CA ILE A 55 -1.70 -5.89 -8.53
C ILE A 55 -3.12 -6.03 -8.01
N GLU A 56 -3.80 -7.14 -8.34
CA GLU A 56 -5.14 -7.39 -7.83
C GLU A 56 -5.10 -7.85 -6.37
N LYS A 57 -4.19 -8.78 -6.03
CA LYS A 57 -4.12 -9.40 -4.71
C LYS A 57 -2.69 -9.46 -4.18
N LEU A 58 -2.48 -9.03 -2.93
CA LEU A 58 -1.23 -9.24 -2.20
C LEU A 58 -1.35 -10.40 -1.20
N PHE A 59 -0.24 -11.08 -0.94
CA PHE A 59 -0.15 -12.13 0.08
C PHE A 59 0.77 -11.66 1.19
N ILE A 60 0.28 -11.57 2.42
CA ILE A 60 1.01 -11.04 3.57
C ILE A 60 1.14 -12.14 4.62
N CYS A 61 2.37 -12.36 5.08
CA CYS A 61 2.65 -13.32 6.14
C CYS A 61 2.16 -12.80 7.50
N GLU A 62 1.40 -13.61 8.24
CA GLU A 62 0.89 -13.24 9.56
C GLU A 62 1.99 -13.12 10.64
N TYR A 63 3.15 -13.76 10.44
CA TYR A 63 4.25 -13.75 11.41
C TYR A 63 5.24 -12.62 11.18
N CYS A 64 5.69 -12.43 9.93
CA CYS A 64 6.74 -11.46 9.61
C CYS A 64 6.23 -10.21 8.89
N LEU A 65 4.94 -10.16 8.53
CA LEU A 65 4.30 -9.07 7.77
C LEU A 65 4.96 -8.77 6.42
N ARG A 66 5.86 -9.64 5.95
CA ARG A 66 6.39 -9.57 4.60
C ARG A 66 5.27 -9.86 3.62
N TYR A 67 5.13 -8.98 2.65
CA TYR A 67 4.19 -9.16 1.57
C TYR A 67 4.88 -9.79 0.35
N PHE A 68 4.08 -10.46 -0.45
CA PHE A 68 4.48 -11.18 -1.65
C PHE A 68 3.44 -10.93 -2.72
N LEU A 69 3.92 -10.79 -3.96
CA LEU A 69 3.06 -10.57 -5.11
C LEU A 69 2.50 -11.89 -5.65
N ASN A 70 3.24 -12.97 -5.47
CA ASN A 70 2.95 -14.26 -6.05
C ASN A 70 2.65 -15.27 -4.95
N ASN A 71 1.51 -15.96 -5.06
CA ASN A 71 1.14 -17.02 -4.13
C ASN A 71 2.23 -18.12 -4.02
N ARG A 72 2.92 -18.45 -5.11
CA ARG A 72 4.03 -19.41 -5.11
C ARG A 72 5.17 -18.97 -4.17
N LYS A 73 5.54 -17.69 -4.18
CA LYS A 73 6.61 -17.16 -3.32
C LYS A 73 6.15 -17.11 -1.87
N TYR A 74 4.90 -16.71 -1.63
CA TYR A 74 4.27 -16.76 -0.32
C TYR A 74 4.28 -18.18 0.29
N ARG A 75 3.91 -19.20 -0.49
CA ARG A 75 3.95 -20.61 -0.07
C ARG A 75 5.36 -21.18 0.14
N GLN A 76 6.38 -20.58 -0.46
CA GLN A 76 7.77 -20.93 -0.20
C GLN A 76 8.32 -20.27 1.07
N HIS A 77 7.68 -19.18 1.51
CA HIS A 77 8.05 -18.44 2.70
C HIS A 77 7.36 -18.97 3.96
N MET A 78 6.06 -19.27 3.86
CA MET A 78 5.31 -19.99 4.89
C MET A 78 5.92 -21.36 5.18
#